data_AF-A0ABD1WGQ9-F1
#
_entry.id   AF-A0ABD1WGQ9-F1
#
_cell.length_a   1.000
_cell.length_b   1.000
_cell.length_c   1.000
_cell.angle_alpha   90.00
_cell.angle_beta   90.00
_cell.angle_gamma   90.00
#
_symmetry.space_group_name_H-M   'P 1'
#
loop_
_entity.id
_entity.type
_entity.pdbx_description
1 polymer ?
#
loop_
_entity_poly.entity_id
_entity_poly.type
_entity_poly.pdbx_seq_one_letter_code
_entity_poly.pdbx_strand_id
1 'polypeptide(L)'
;MRDYRLIYLIHFIFVFLKCSFLVDAILDLIDFLALQPIQKSLDDLPGSNYFDSWDFTLDPCNFAGVYCDGDKVIALNLSDPRVGSSGLTGRIDPAIGKLFALVELTIVLGRIIWSMPQTLSQLKNLRFLAFSRNFIISSDIPATLGELKGLQTLDLSFNQFSAKQPASSAEPKFSKAARRFYNENFGEQPQRLAKVLAAAGVASRRSSEELIFQGKVTVNGSVCNTPQTRVDPAQDVIYVNGNRLAKKLPPKVYLALNKPKGYICSAGEKETKSVISLFDDYMNSWNKRNPGLPKPRLFTVGRLDVGTTGLIIVTNDGEFAQKLSHPSSNLSKEYIATIDGAVNKRHLIAISEGTVVEGVHCTPEVVELLPQQPDISRPRLRIVVHEGRNHEVRELVKNAGLQIHALKRVRISGFRLPSDLGLGKHVELNPSNLRALGYKS
;
A
#
# COMPACT_ATOMS: atom_id res chain seq x y z
N MET A 1 38.93 -32.44 58.68
CA MET A 1 37.88 -31.92 59.59
C MET A 1 38.45 -30.77 60.40
N ARG A 2 38.14 -29.54 59.99
CA ARG A 2 38.40 -28.21 60.60
C ARG A 2 38.03 -27.21 59.50
N ASP A 3 37.22 -26.16 59.63
CA ASP A 3 36.35 -25.67 60.70
C ASP A 3 35.32 -24.77 60.01
N TYR A 4 34.05 -25.20 59.94
CA TYR A 4 32.92 -24.42 59.38
C TYR A 4 32.39 -23.33 60.33
N ARG A 5 33.16 -22.96 61.36
CA ARG A 5 32.73 -22.02 62.42
C ARG A 5 33.14 -20.56 62.21
N LEU A 6 33.89 -20.22 61.16
CA LEU A 6 34.28 -18.83 60.88
C LEU A 6 33.39 -18.11 59.84
N ILE A 7 32.56 -18.85 59.09
CA ILE A 7 31.72 -18.27 58.01
C ILE A 7 30.38 -17.73 58.53
N TYR A 8 29.84 -18.28 59.63
CA TYR A 8 28.56 -17.83 60.18
C TYR A 8 28.63 -16.52 60.98
N LEU A 9 29.81 -16.11 61.47
CA LEU A 9 29.95 -14.86 62.23
C LEU A 9 30.06 -13.62 61.33
N ILE A 10 30.49 -13.78 60.07
CA ILE A 10 30.60 -12.67 59.10
C ILE A 10 29.27 -12.40 58.38
N HIS A 11 28.39 -13.40 58.27
CA HIS A 11 27.02 -13.19 57.76
C HIS A 11 26.08 -12.56 58.80
N PHE A 12 26.35 -12.69 60.11
CA PHE A 12 25.47 -12.11 61.13
C PHE A 12 25.74 -10.63 61.40
N ILE A 13 26.96 -10.14 61.13
CA ILE A 13 27.34 -8.72 61.34
C ILE A 13 27.05 -7.85 60.10
N PHE A 14 27.01 -8.43 58.89
CA PHE A 14 26.51 -7.71 57.70
C PHE A 14 24.98 -7.58 57.64
N VAL A 15 24.26 -8.33 58.48
CA VAL A 15 22.80 -8.26 58.63
C VAL A 15 22.37 -7.21 59.66
N PHE A 16 23.27 -6.66 60.48
CA PHE A 16 22.93 -5.67 61.52
C PHE A 16 23.52 -4.26 61.32
N LEU A 17 24.23 -3.98 60.22
CA LEU A 17 24.72 -2.63 59.88
C LEU A 17 24.19 -2.09 58.54
N LYS A 18 22.90 -2.33 58.27
CA LYS A 18 22.06 -1.50 57.40
C LYS A 18 20.75 -1.19 58.12
N CYS A 19 20.83 -0.75 59.37
CA CYS A 19 19.78 0.08 59.95
C CYS A 19 20.05 1.52 59.46
N SER A 20 19.82 1.74 58.18
CA SER A 20 19.85 3.05 57.54
C SER A 20 18.45 3.26 56.99
N PHE A 21 17.64 3.98 57.77
CA PHE A 21 16.37 4.61 57.39
C PHE A 21 15.70 4.02 56.15
N LEU A 22 14.85 3.01 56.33
CA LEU A 22 13.74 2.75 55.40
C LEU A 22 12.79 3.93 55.53
N VAL A 23 13.04 4.96 54.73
CA VAL A 23 11.97 5.85 54.28
C VAL A 23 11.30 5.06 53.17
N ASP A 24 10.08 4.57 53.40
CA ASP A 24 9.25 4.06 52.31
C ASP A 24 9.22 5.15 51.24
N ALA A 25 9.84 4.87 50.08
CA ALA A 25 9.90 5.84 49.00
C ALA A 25 8.48 6.03 48.49
N ILE A 26 7.84 7.12 48.91
CA ILE A 26 6.53 7.52 48.40
C ILE A 26 6.66 7.62 46.88
N LEU A 27 5.81 6.88 46.16
CA LEU A 27 5.76 6.90 44.70
C LEU A 27 5.72 8.35 44.20
N ASP A 28 6.46 8.64 43.13
CA ASP A 28 6.49 9.95 42.51
C ASP A 28 5.08 10.45 42.19
N LEU A 29 4.85 11.74 42.46
CA LEU A 29 3.53 12.36 42.35
C LEU A 29 2.92 12.22 40.94
N ILE A 30 3.74 12.23 39.87
CA ILE A 30 3.25 12.10 38.50
C ILE A 30 2.74 10.67 38.26
N ASP A 31 3.49 9.67 38.73
CA ASP A 31 3.13 8.26 38.57
C ASP A 31 1.88 7.93 39.41
N PHE A 32 1.82 8.42 40.66
CA PHE A 32 0.64 8.31 41.52
C PHE A 32 -0.61 8.90 40.86
N LEU A 33 -0.53 10.12 40.35
CA LEU A 33 -1.66 10.79 39.69
C LEU A 33 -2.00 10.20 38.32
N ALA A 34 -1.08 9.47 37.69
CA ALA A 34 -1.35 8.78 36.43
C ALA A 34 -2.15 7.49 36.65
N LEU A 35 -1.92 6.77 37.75
CA LEU A 35 -2.61 5.51 38.06
C LEU A 35 -4.12 5.71 38.33
N GLN A 36 -4.53 6.82 38.93
CA GLN A 36 -5.94 7.10 39.23
C GLN A 36 -6.88 7.10 38.01
N PRO A 37 -6.62 7.91 36.95
CA PRO A 37 -7.46 7.88 35.75
C PRO A 37 -7.33 6.57 34.96
N ILE A 38 -6.18 5.88 35.02
CA ILE A 38 -6.00 4.56 34.41
C ILE A 38 -6.93 3.52 35.05
N GLN A 39 -7.02 3.52 36.39
CA GLN A 39 -7.95 2.66 37.10
C GLN A 39 -9.40 3.02 36.76
N LYS A 40 -9.74 4.30 36.81
CA LYS A 40 -11.11 4.78 36.58
C LYS A 40 -11.62 4.54 35.16
N SER A 41 -10.73 4.40 34.18
CA SER A 41 -11.09 4.16 32.79
C SER A 41 -11.36 2.68 32.47
N LEU A 42 -11.12 1.79 33.44
CA LEU A 42 -11.24 0.35 33.32
C LEU A 42 -12.20 -0.22 34.38
N ASP A 43 -12.92 -1.26 33.99
CA ASP A 43 -13.84 -1.97 34.87
C ASP A 43 -13.53 -3.48 34.86
N ASP A 44 -13.72 -4.12 36.01
CA ASP A 44 -13.69 -5.58 36.13
C ASP A 44 -14.88 -6.21 35.37
N LEU A 45 -14.62 -7.15 34.47
CA LEU A 45 -15.71 -7.95 33.89
C LEU A 45 -16.28 -8.94 34.92
N PRO A 46 -17.51 -9.45 34.73
CA PRO A 46 -18.08 -10.45 35.63
C PRO A 46 -17.12 -11.64 35.86
N GLY A 47 -16.78 -11.89 37.13
CA GLY A 47 -15.80 -12.89 37.55
C GLY A 47 -14.38 -12.34 37.80
N SER A 48 -14.10 -11.09 37.41
CA SER A 48 -12.89 -10.34 37.73
C SER A 48 -13.06 -9.55 39.04
N ASN A 49 -11.98 -9.38 39.81
CA ASN A 49 -11.91 -8.53 41.00
C ASN A 49 -10.52 -7.89 41.13
N TYR A 50 -9.92 -7.63 39.97
CA TYR A 50 -8.51 -7.24 39.85
C TYR A 50 -8.24 -5.89 40.55
N PHE A 51 -9.19 -4.96 40.50
CA PHE A 51 -9.05 -3.64 41.10
C PHE A 51 -9.35 -3.59 42.61
N ASP A 52 -9.76 -4.69 43.24
CA ASP A 52 -10.01 -4.73 44.70
C ASP A 52 -8.77 -4.34 45.52
N SER A 53 -7.56 -4.57 44.96
CA SER A 53 -6.28 -4.24 45.60
C SER A 53 -5.84 -2.78 45.41
N TRP A 54 -6.53 -2.01 44.56
CA TRP A 54 -6.14 -0.65 44.21
C TRP A 54 -6.79 0.36 45.18
N ASP A 55 -6.26 0.41 46.40
CA ASP A 55 -6.64 1.40 47.40
C ASP A 55 -5.64 2.55 47.43
N PHE A 56 -6.02 3.71 46.88
CA PHE A 56 -5.18 4.92 46.81
C PHE A 56 -4.90 5.58 48.17
N THR A 57 -5.32 4.97 49.29
CA THR A 57 -4.83 5.32 50.64
C THR A 57 -3.55 4.58 51.03
N LEU A 58 -3.17 3.55 50.26
CA LEU A 58 -1.96 2.74 50.42
C LEU A 58 -0.92 3.09 49.33
N ASP A 59 0.28 2.52 49.47
CA ASP A 59 1.35 2.63 48.47
C ASP A 59 0.97 1.89 47.17
N PRO A 60 0.84 2.59 46.02
CA PRO A 60 0.48 1.97 44.75
C PRO A 60 1.45 0.93 44.23
N CYS A 61 2.70 0.91 44.69
CA CYS A 61 3.66 -0.13 44.32
C CYS A 61 3.27 -1.53 44.82
N ASN A 62 2.27 -1.62 45.71
CA ASN A 62 1.68 -2.88 46.18
C ASN A 62 0.40 -3.27 45.44
N PHE A 63 -0.08 -2.44 44.50
CA PHE A 63 -1.29 -2.75 43.74
C PHE A 63 -1.05 -3.92 42.80
N ALA A 64 -2.09 -4.72 42.54
CA ALA A 64 -2.00 -5.79 41.57
C ALA A 64 -1.52 -5.24 40.22
N GLY A 65 -0.44 -5.83 39.70
CA GLY A 65 0.12 -5.49 38.40
C GLY A 65 0.94 -4.20 38.33
N VAL A 66 1.15 -3.48 39.43
CA VAL A 66 2.05 -2.30 39.48
C VAL A 66 3.40 -2.72 40.04
N TYR A 67 4.49 -2.43 39.31
CA TYR A 67 5.85 -2.72 39.75
C TYR A 67 6.72 -1.47 39.70
N CYS A 68 7.39 -1.18 40.80
CA CYS A 68 8.21 0.01 40.97
C CYS A 68 9.70 -0.30 41.11
N ASP A 69 10.54 0.63 40.69
CA ASP A 69 11.97 0.71 41.01
C ASP A 69 12.22 2.08 41.64
N GLY A 70 12.54 2.09 42.95
CA GLY A 70 12.51 3.31 43.74
C GLY A 70 11.11 3.93 43.77
N ASP A 71 11.01 5.20 43.36
CA ASP A 71 9.79 6.00 43.34
C ASP A 71 9.08 6.02 41.97
N LYS A 72 9.45 5.14 41.04
CA LYS A 72 8.93 5.12 39.67
C LYS A 72 8.31 3.79 39.29
N VAL A 73 7.19 3.84 38.55
CA VAL A 73 6.55 2.66 37.97
C VAL A 73 7.33 2.23 36.73
N ILE A 74 7.93 1.04 36.78
CA ILE A 74 8.72 0.45 35.70
C ILE A 74 7.96 -0.62 34.91
N ALA A 75 6.96 -1.27 35.51
CA ALA A 75 6.09 -2.19 34.78
C ALA A 75 4.64 -2.07 35.25
N LEU A 76 3.72 -2.17 34.29
CA LEU A 76 2.28 -2.13 34.52
C LEU A 76 1.61 -3.28 33.75
N ASN A 77 1.04 -4.23 34.49
CA ASN A 77 0.33 -5.38 33.97
C ASN A 77 -1.15 -5.33 34.33
N LEU A 78 -1.99 -4.86 33.41
CA LEU A 78 -3.44 -4.73 33.55
C LEU A 78 -4.15 -5.99 33.03
N SER A 79 -3.76 -7.14 33.57
CA SER A 79 -4.36 -8.44 33.24
C SER A 79 -4.64 -9.18 34.55
N ASP A 80 -5.88 -9.67 34.74
CA ASP A 80 -6.20 -10.50 35.89
C ASP A 80 -5.52 -11.88 35.75
N PRO A 81 -4.57 -12.24 36.64
CA PRO A 81 -3.80 -13.46 36.50
C PRO A 81 -4.59 -14.71 36.92
N ARG A 82 -5.81 -14.56 37.47
CA ARG A 82 -6.58 -15.68 38.01
C ARG A 82 -7.13 -16.55 36.87
N VAL A 83 -6.98 -17.86 37.04
CA VAL A 83 -7.45 -18.86 36.08
C VAL A 83 -8.96 -18.75 35.93
N GLY A 84 -9.43 -18.56 34.69
CA GLY A 84 -10.85 -18.43 34.38
C GLY A 84 -11.42 -17.01 34.56
N SER A 85 -10.61 -16.01 34.89
CA SER A 85 -11.05 -14.62 34.91
C SER A 85 -11.47 -14.14 33.51
N SER A 86 -12.55 -13.36 33.46
CA SER A 86 -13.01 -12.69 32.24
C SER A 86 -12.14 -11.48 31.87
N GLY A 87 -11.25 -11.04 32.76
CA GLY A 87 -10.36 -9.90 32.57
C GLY A 87 -11.04 -8.55 32.75
N LEU A 88 -10.49 -7.53 32.09
CA LEU A 88 -10.93 -6.13 32.22
C LEU A 88 -11.71 -5.66 30.98
N THR A 89 -12.55 -4.64 31.14
CA THR A 89 -13.22 -3.91 30.06
C THR A 89 -13.01 -2.40 30.23
N GLY A 90 -13.38 -1.62 29.23
CA GLY A 90 -13.25 -0.16 29.27
C GLY A 90 -12.24 0.35 28.24
N ARG A 91 -11.67 1.53 28.50
CA ARG A 91 -10.71 2.18 27.61
C ARG A 91 -9.47 2.52 28.42
N ILE A 92 -8.31 2.59 27.78
CA ILE A 92 -7.12 3.00 28.50
C ILE A 92 -6.96 4.51 28.41
N ASP A 93 -6.77 5.11 29.57
CA ASP A 93 -6.59 6.54 29.72
C ASP A 93 -5.23 7.02 29.14
N PRO A 94 -5.19 8.17 28.44
CA PRO A 94 -3.94 8.77 27.95
C PRO A 94 -2.90 9.06 29.02
N ALA A 95 -3.30 9.13 30.31
CA ALA A 95 -2.41 9.29 31.46
C ALA A 95 -1.32 8.22 31.52
N ILE A 96 -1.50 7.06 30.87
CA ILE A 96 -0.45 6.04 30.76
C ILE A 96 0.86 6.57 30.18
N GLY A 97 0.80 7.59 29.32
CA GLY A 97 1.99 8.24 28.74
C GLY A 97 2.81 9.07 29.73
N LYS A 98 2.29 9.32 30.94
CA LYS A 98 2.99 10.05 32.01
C LYS A 98 3.96 9.16 32.81
N LEU A 99 3.84 7.85 32.70
CA LEU A 99 4.71 6.88 33.36
C LEU A 99 6.06 6.78 32.62
N PHE A 100 6.88 7.84 32.66
CA PHE A 100 8.07 7.96 31.79
C PHE A 100 9.14 6.88 32.01
N ALA A 101 9.15 6.25 33.18
CA ALA A 101 10.06 5.16 33.52
C ALA A 101 9.58 3.78 33.01
N LEU A 102 8.37 3.69 32.45
CA LEU A 102 7.76 2.41 32.08
C LEU A 102 8.58 1.67 31.03
N VAL A 103 8.99 0.45 31.37
CA VAL A 103 9.75 -0.50 30.54
C VAL A 103 8.81 -1.56 29.97
N GLU A 104 7.81 -1.97 30.73
CA GLU A 104 6.87 -3.03 30.37
C GLU A 104 5.41 -2.59 30.57
N LEU A 105 4.60 -2.77 29.53
CA LEU A 105 3.16 -2.59 29.57
C LEU A 105 2.46 -3.81 28.98
N THR A 106 1.67 -4.49 29.80
CA THR A 106 0.96 -5.71 29.40
C THR A 106 -0.52 -5.65 29.72
N ILE A 107 -1.34 -5.93 28.72
CA ILE A 107 -2.79 -6.02 28.81
C ILE A 107 -3.22 -7.24 27.99
N VAL A 108 -3.54 -8.32 28.67
CA VAL A 108 -3.88 -9.60 28.06
C VAL A 108 -5.24 -10.04 28.55
N LEU A 109 -6.09 -10.51 27.63
CA LEU A 109 -7.41 -11.09 27.93
C LEU A 109 -8.41 -10.06 28.49
N GLY A 110 -9.36 -9.64 27.66
CA GLY A 110 -10.42 -8.74 28.12
C GLY A 110 -11.32 -8.22 27.01
N ARG A 111 -12.15 -7.23 27.36
CA ARG A 111 -12.97 -6.44 26.44
C ARG A 111 -12.49 -5.00 26.32
N ILE A 112 -11.19 -4.77 26.52
CA ILE A 112 -10.64 -3.42 26.45
C ILE A 112 -10.77 -2.90 25.01
N ILE A 113 -11.47 -1.78 24.90
CA ILE A 113 -11.65 -1.02 23.67
C ILE A 113 -10.48 -0.04 23.58
N TRP A 114 -9.56 -0.34 22.68
CA TRP A 114 -8.37 0.48 22.52
C TRP A 114 -8.45 1.40 21.31
N SER A 115 -8.34 2.70 21.57
CA SER A 115 -7.83 3.69 20.61
C SER A 115 -6.42 4.04 21.07
N MET A 116 -5.39 3.67 20.30
CA MET A 116 -4.00 3.89 20.71
C MET A 116 -3.77 5.38 21.02
N PRO A 117 -3.57 5.77 22.30
CA PRO A 117 -3.42 7.16 22.65
C PRO A 117 -2.08 7.64 22.09
N GLN A 118 -2.09 8.83 21.50
CA GLN A 118 -0.87 9.43 20.95
C GLN A 118 0.22 9.58 22.03
N THR A 119 -0.17 9.62 23.31
CA THR A 119 0.73 9.69 24.46
C THR A 119 1.60 8.44 24.65
N LEU A 120 1.25 7.29 24.04
CA LEU A 120 2.10 6.10 24.13
C LEU A 120 3.50 6.32 23.53
N SER A 121 3.63 7.20 22.53
CA SER A 121 4.95 7.52 21.97
C SER A 121 5.86 8.28 22.94
N GLN A 122 5.32 8.79 24.06
CA GLN A 122 6.08 9.48 25.11
C GLN A 122 6.88 8.51 26.00
N LEU A 123 6.53 7.23 26.01
CA LEU A 123 7.19 6.18 26.80
C LEU A 123 8.50 5.73 26.17
N LYS A 124 9.52 6.60 26.18
CA LYS A 124 10.79 6.38 25.46
C LYS A 124 11.59 5.17 25.98
N ASN A 125 11.33 4.74 27.22
CA ASN A 125 11.98 3.59 27.86
C ASN A 125 11.28 2.25 27.60
N LEU A 126 10.11 2.26 26.95
CA LEU A 126 9.29 1.06 26.75
C LEU A 126 10.03 0.05 25.87
N ARG A 127 10.21 -1.17 26.40
CA ARG A 127 10.85 -2.31 25.73
C ARG A 127 9.86 -3.41 25.38
N PHE A 128 8.86 -3.62 26.23
CA PHE A 128 7.85 -4.66 26.05
C PHE A 128 6.46 -4.04 26.06
N LEU A 129 5.72 -4.25 24.97
CA LEU A 129 4.32 -3.88 24.85
C LEU A 129 3.50 -5.07 24.36
N ALA A 130 2.62 -5.58 25.22
CA ALA A 130 1.69 -6.64 24.86
C ALA A 130 0.24 -6.19 25.08
N PHE A 131 -0.55 -6.23 24.03
CA PHE A 131 -2.00 -6.03 24.03
C PHE A 131 -2.61 -7.19 23.25
N SER A 132 -2.91 -8.32 23.89
CA SER A 132 -3.42 -9.50 23.18
C SER A 132 -4.80 -9.93 23.71
N ARG A 133 -5.59 -10.60 22.87
CA ARG A 133 -6.92 -11.14 23.23
C ARG A 133 -7.92 -10.07 23.74
N ASN A 134 -7.97 -8.92 23.07
CA ASN A 134 -8.88 -7.79 23.31
C ASN A 134 -9.60 -7.35 22.02
N PHE A 135 -10.41 -6.28 22.07
CA PHE A 135 -11.11 -5.72 20.90
C PHE A 135 -10.48 -4.38 20.48
N ILE A 136 -9.56 -4.42 19.53
CA ILE A 136 -8.95 -3.20 18.96
C ILE A 136 -9.85 -2.64 17.86
N ILE A 137 -10.51 -1.51 18.12
CA ILE A 137 -11.48 -0.92 17.19
C ILE A 137 -10.80 -0.14 16.06
N SER A 138 -9.57 0.34 16.26
CA SER A 138 -8.84 1.09 15.22
C SER A 138 -8.31 0.17 14.11
N SER A 139 -8.52 0.57 12.85
CA SER A 139 -7.96 -0.08 11.66
C SER A 139 -6.44 0.13 11.50
N ASP A 140 -5.84 1.02 12.29
CA ASP A 140 -4.48 1.51 12.05
C ASP A 140 -3.60 1.33 13.29
N ILE A 141 -2.41 0.73 13.09
CA ILE A 141 -1.30 0.95 14.01
C ILE A 141 -0.81 2.37 13.75
N PRO A 142 -0.87 3.30 14.72
CA PRO A 142 -0.44 4.66 14.47
C PRO A 142 1.08 4.69 14.21
N ALA A 143 1.48 5.51 13.23
CA ALA A 143 2.89 5.72 12.88
C ALA A 143 3.73 6.18 14.09
N THR A 144 3.09 6.77 15.11
CA THR A 144 3.70 7.19 16.38
C THR A 144 4.27 6.03 17.19
N LEU A 145 3.76 4.79 17.03
CA LEU A 145 4.40 3.60 17.62
C LEU A 145 5.81 3.37 17.04
N GLY A 146 6.00 3.81 15.80
CA GLY A 146 7.30 3.84 15.15
C GLY A 146 8.32 4.77 15.82
N GLU A 147 7.92 5.68 16.72
CA GLU A 147 8.81 6.59 17.46
C GLU A 147 9.44 5.94 18.70
N LEU A 148 8.94 4.79 19.14
CA LEU A 148 9.47 4.02 20.27
C LEU A 148 10.72 3.25 19.86
N LYS A 149 11.84 3.96 19.74
CA LYS A 149 13.13 3.43 19.27
C LYS A 149 13.65 2.25 20.12
N GLY A 150 13.32 2.23 21.41
CA GLY A 150 13.75 1.20 22.36
C GLY A 150 12.88 -0.05 22.41
N LEU A 151 11.74 -0.07 21.70
CA LEU A 151 10.79 -1.18 21.77
C LEU A 151 11.37 -2.46 21.14
N GLN A 152 11.45 -3.50 21.95
CA GLN A 152 12.03 -4.81 21.59
C GLN A 152 10.95 -5.82 21.21
N THR A 153 9.83 -5.80 21.94
CA THR A 153 8.71 -6.71 21.72
C THR A 153 7.41 -5.93 21.59
N LEU A 154 6.66 -6.23 20.53
CA LEU A 154 5.30 -5.76 20.31
C LEU A 154 4.43 -6.98 20.02
N ASP A 155 3.47 -7.25 20.91
CA ASP A 155 2.46 -8.29 20.71
C ASP A 155 1.07 -7.66 20.66
N LEU A 156 0.45 -7.62 19.48
CA LEU A 156 -0.97 -7.26 19.32
C LEU A 156 -1.80 -8.45 18.80
N SER A 157 -1.37 -9.68 19.08
CA SER A 157 -2.00 -10.90 18.58
C SER A 157 -3.39 -11.16 19.16
N PHE A 158 -4.18 -11.97 18.45
CA PHE A 158 -5.52 -12.40 18.89
C PHE A 158 -6.50 -11.26 19.21
N ASN A 159 -6.31 -10.07 18.62
CA ASN A 159 -7.30 -9.00 18.63
C ASN A 159 -8.16 -9.04 17.36
N GLN A 160 -9.42 -8.63 17.46
CA GLN A 160 -10.27 -8.43 16.30
C GLN A 160 -10.07 -7.01 15.74
N PHE A 161 -9.27 -6.86 14.68
CA PHE A 161 -9.18 -5.61 13.92
C PHE A 161 -10.44 -5.46 13.05
N SER A 162 -11.10 -4.29 13.07
CA SER A 162 -12.22 -4.04 12.17
C SER A 162 -11.77 -4.18 10.72
N ALA A 163 -12.39 -5.12 9.99
CA ALA A 163 -12.01 -5.52 8.64
C ALA A 163 -12.29 -4.42 7.59
N LYS A 164 -11.46 -3.38 7.58
CA LYS A 164 -11.17 -2.58 6.40
C LYS A 164 -9.66 -2.56 6.29
N GLN A 165 -9.16 -3.16 5.22
CA GLN A 165 -7.78 -3.05 4.76
C GLN A 165 -7.25 -1.63 5.07
N PRO A 166 -6.15 -1.48 5.83
CA PRO A 166 -5.74 -0.16 6.30
C PRO A 166 -5.48 0.73 5.08
N ALA A 167 -6.23 1.82 4.99
CA ALA A 167 -5.96 2.88 4.05
C ALA A 167 -4.67 3.56 4.53
N SER A 168 -3.53 3.09 4.03
CA SER A 168 -2.22 3.73 4.18
C SER A 168 -1.86 4.15 5.62
N SER A 169 -1.65 3.20 6.54
CA SER A 169 -0.83 3.51 7.71
C SER A 169 0.64 3.55 7.26
N ALA A 170 1.28 4.71 7.45
CA ALA A 170 2.69 4.90 7.10
C ALA A 170 3.55 3.89 7.87
N GLU A 171 4.41 3.15 7.16
CA GLU A 171 5.33 2.17 7.74
C GLU A 171 6.05 2.76 8.98
N PRO A 172 6.04 2.06 10.14
CA PRO A 172 6.72 2.55 11.33
C PRO A 172 8.23 2.65 11.08
N LYS A 173 8.77 3.87 11.18
CA LYS A 173 10.11 4.19 10.66
C LYS A 173 11.28 3.81 11.57
N PHE A 174 11.11 3.78 12.90
CA PHE A 174 12.24 3.64 13.82
C PHE A 174 12.22 2.42 14.74
N SER A 175 11.05 1.93 15.18
CA SER A 175 10.98 0.71 16.00
C SER A 175 11.13 -0.57 15.16
N LYS A 176 12.15 -1.39 15.45
CA LYS A 176 12.37 -2.70 14.79
C LYS A 176 11.24 -3.67 15.10
N ALA A 177 10.74 -3.67 16.34
CA ALA A 177 9.62 -4.52 16.78
C ALA A 177 8.31 -4.12 16.09
N ALA A 178 7.97 -2.83 16.06
CA ALA A 178 6.77 -2.35 15.39
C ALA A 178 6.83 -2.59 13.88
N ARG A 179 8.00 -2.44 13.26
CA ARG A 179 8.20 -2.75 11.85
C ARG A 179 8.09 -4.25 11.55
N ARG A 180 8.62 -5.11 12.42
CA ARG A 180 8.46 -6.56 12.31
C ARG A 180 6.98 -6.94 12.37
N PHE A 181 6.26 -6.48 13.39
CA PHE A 181 4.84 -6.74 13.54
C PHE A 181 4.01 -6.19 12.36
N TYR A 182 4.30 -4.96 11.91
CA TYR A 182 3.67 -4.36 10.73
C TYR A 182 3.88 -5.23 9.50
N ASN A 183 5.12 -5.66 9.22
CA ASN A 183 5.39 -6.52 8.06
C ASN A 183 4.71 -7.89 8.18
N GLU A 184 4.67 -8.49 9.37
CA GLU A 184 4.06 -9.81 9.61
C GLU A 184 2.52 -9.78 9.48
N ASN A 185 1.86 -8.68 9.87
CA ASN A 185 0.40 -8.61 9.97
C ASN A 185 -0.26 -7.72 8.90
N PHE A 186 0.49 -6.75 8.37
CA PHE A 186 0.01 -5.71 7.44
C PHE A 186 0.93 -5.53 6.22
N GLY A 187 2.05 -6.26 6.13
CA GLY A 187 2.91 -6.27 4.96
C GLY A 187 2.12 -6.66 3.72
N GLU A 188 2.58 -6.21 2.54
CA GLU A 188 1.93 -6.60 1.29
C GLU A 188 1.86 -8.13 1.22
N GLN A 189 0.64 -8.65 1.10
CA GLN A 189 0.39 -10.09 1.05
C GLN A 189 1.30 -10.76 0.01
N PRO A 190 1.81 -11.97 0.30
CA PRO A 190 2.68 -12.70 -0.61
C PRO A 190 2.16 -12.64 -2.05
N GLN A 191 2.95 -12.03 -2.93
CA GLN A 191 2.55 -11.75 -4.30
C GLN A 191 2.98 -12.88 -5.21
N ARG A 192 2.20 -13.14 -6.25
CA ARG A 192 2.57 -14.10 -7.28
C ARG A 192 3.93 -13.73 -7.89
N LEU A 193 4.87 -14.67 -7.94
CA LEU A 193 6.26 -14.44 -8.37
C LEU A 193 6.34 -13.71 -9.71
N ALA A 194 5.53 -14.09 -10.69
CA ALA A 194 5.49 -13.41 -11.99
C ALA A 194 5.05 -11.92 -11.91
N LYS A 195 4.20 -11.55 -10.94
CA LYS A 195 3.84 -10.14 -10.67
C LYS A 195 5.05 -9.38 -10.12
N VAL A 196 5.78 -9.98 -9.18
CA VAL A 196 6.98 -9.38 -8.57
C VAL A 196 8.07 -9.15 -9.62
N LEU A 197 8.36 -10.15 -10.46
CA LEU A 197 9.34 -10.03 -11.54
C LEU A 197 8.96 -8.93 -12.54
N ALA A 198 7.69 -8.85 -12.92
CA ALA A 198 7.20 -7.81 -13.81
C ALA A 198 7.30 -6.41 -13.19
N ALA A 199 6.92 -6.26 -11.91
CA ALA A 199 7.02 -5.00 -11.18
C ALA A 199 8.47 -4.53 -11.01
N ALA A 200 9.40 -5.47 -10.84
CA ALA A 200 10.83 -5.19 -10.78
C ALA A 200 11.45 -4.87 -12.17
N GLY A 201 10.67 -4.92 -13.24
CA GLY A 201 11.10 -4.57 -14.59
C GLY A 201 11.84 -5.69 -15.35
N VAL A 202 11.84 -6.92 -14.82
CA VAL A 202 12.56 -8.06 -15.43
C VAL A 202 12.03 -8.38 -16.81
N ALA A 203 10.71 -8.59 -16.93
CA ALA A 203 10.06 -8.91 -18.19
C ALA A 203 8.56 -8.56 -18.13
N SER A 204 7.81 -8.84 -19.20
CA SER A 204 6.35 -8.82 -19.12
C SER A 204 5.86 -9.87 -18.11
N ARG A 205 4.62 -9.78 -17.64
CA ARG A 205 4.06 -10.81 -16.75
C ARG A 205 4.11 -12.20 -17.38
N ARG A 206 3.73 -12.34 -18.66
CA ARG A 206 3.76 -13.62 -19.39
C ARG A 206 5.18 -14.12 -19.61
N SER A 207 6.08 -13.25 -20.05
CA SER A 207 7.50 -13.60 -20.22
C SER A 207 8.16 -13.95 -18.89
N SER A 208 7.69 -13.37 -17.77
CA SER A 208 8.15 -13.76 -16.43
C SER A 208 7.68 -15.17 -16.07
N GLU A 209 6.46 -15.57 -16.45
CA GLU A 209 6.00 -16.96 -16.30
C GLU A 209 6.85 -17.92 -17.14
N GLU A 210 7.20 -17.55 -18.37
CA GLU A 210 8.10 -18.33 -19.23
C GLU A 210 9.50 -18.52 -18.60
N LEU A 211 10.09 -17.46 -18.02
CA LEU A 211 11.36 -17.54 -17.30
C LEU A 211 11.26 -18.51 -16.11
N ILE A 212 10.16 -18.46 -15.37
CA ILE A 212 9.90 -19.38 -14.25
C ILE A 212 9.80 -20.82 -14.77
N PHE A 213 9.00 -21.09 -15.80
CA PHE A 213 8.86 -22.42 -16.38
C PHE A 213 10.19 -22.99 -16.93
N GLN A 214 11.06 -22.12 -17.45
CA GLN A 214 12.40 -22.50 -17.93
C GLN A 214 13.40 -22.78 -16.80
N GLY A 215 13.01 -22.67 -15.52
CA GLY A 215 13.89 -22.87 -14.37
C GLY A 215 14.94 -21.77 -14.20
N LYS A 216 14.74 -20.61 -14.83
CA LYS A 216 15.68 -19.47 -14.79
C LYS A 216 15.53 -18.60 -13.55
N VAL A 217 14.57 -18.92 -12.68
CA VAL A 217 14.27 -18.15 -11.47
C VAL A 217 14.52 -19.02 -10.24
N THR A 218 15.26 -18.49 -9.27
CA THR A 218 15.42 -19.13 -7.96
C THR A 218 14.85 -18.25 -6.86
N VAL A 219 14.26 -18.88 -5.85
CA VAL A 219 13.71 -18.23 -4.65
C VAL A 219 14.32 -18.93 -3.45
N ASN A 220 15.00 -18.16 -2.58
CA ASN A 220 15.66 -18.66 -1.37
C ASN A 220 16.62 -19.83 -1.63
N GLY A 221 17.30 -19.82 -2.79
CA GLY A 221 18.28 -20.85 -3.18
C GLY A 221 17.70 -22.04 -3.93
N SER A 222 16.37 -22.17 -4.04
CA SER A 222 15.72 -23.26 -4.79
C SER A 222 15.18 -22.77 -6.13
N VAL A 223 15.38 -23.55 -7.19
CA VAL A 223 14.78 -23.28 -8.51
C VAL A 223 13.26 -23.30 -8.38
N CYS A 224 12.61 -22.26 -8.88
CA CYS A 224 11.16 -22.15 -8.89
C CYS A 224 10.64 -22.19 -10.32
N ASN A 225 9.74 -23.13 -10.57
CA ASN A 225 9.15 -23.47 -11.86
C ASN A 225 7.61 -23.41 -11.84
N THR A 226 7.03 -22.92 -10.74
CA THR A 226 5.59 -22.70 -10.58
C THR A 226 5.31 -21.20 -10.55
N PRO A 227 4.73 -20.58 -11.60
CA PRO A 227 4.51 -19.15 -11.61
C PRO A 227 3.46 -18.66 -10.60
N GLN A 228 2.68 -19.55 -10.02
CA GLN A 228 1.71 -19.27 -8.95
C GLN A 228 2.36 -19.15 -7.58
N THR A 229 3.65 -19.52 -7.44
CA THR A 229 4.41 -19.36 -6.19
C THR A 229 4.25 -17.94 -5.69
N ARG A 230 3.89 -17.81 -4.41
CA ARG A 230 3.79 -16.52 -3.74
C ARG A 230 5.10 -16.24 -3.04
N VAL A 231 5.59 -15.01 -3.21
CA VAL A 231 6.84 -14.54 -2.61
C VAL A 231 6.61 -13.18 -1.97
N ASP A 232 7.33 -12.92 -0.90
CA ASP A 232 7.43 -11.63 -0.25
C ASP A 232 8.75 -10.96 -0.66
N PRO A 233 8.74 -9.91 -1.51
CA PRO A 233 9.97 -9.23 -1.95
C PRO A 233 10.79 -8.60 -0.81
N ALA A 234 10.19 -8.37 0.37
CA ALA A 234 10.88 -7.83 1.53
C ALA A 234 11.72 -8.89 2.26
N GLN A 235 11.29 -10.15 2.22
CA GLN A 235 11.92 -11.28 2.93
C GLN A 235 12.68 -12.21 1.98
N ASP A 236 12.06 -12.58 0.87
CA ASP A 236 12.56 -13.59 -0.05
C ASP A 236 13.71 -13.05 -0.91
N VAL A 237 14.69 -13.92 -1.14
CA VAL A 237 15.82 -13.65 -2.03
C VAL A 237 15.56 -14.31 -3.37
N ILE A 238 15.29 -13.48 -4.38
CA ILE A 238 14.95 -13.93 -5.74
C ILE A 238 16.14 -13.67 -6.66
N TYR A 239 16.53 -14.67 -7.45
CA TYR A 239 17.47 -14.50 -8.57
C TYR A 239 16.79 -14.84 -9.90
N VAL A 240 17.16 -14.11 -10.94
CA VAL A 240 16.74 -14.37 -12.33
C VAL A 240 18.00 -14.46 -13.20
N ASN A 241 18.20 -15.58 -13.89
CA ASN A 241 19.41 -15.86 -14.66
C ASN A 241 20.71 -15.63 -13.85
N GLY A 242 20.70 -16.00 -12.56
CA GLY A 242 21.84 -15.80 -11.65
C GLY A 242 22.02 -14.38 -11.11
N ASN A 243 21.23 -13.40 -11.57
CA ASN A 243 21.28 -12.03 -11.06
C ASN A 243 20.25 -11.82 -9.96
N ARG A 244 20.68 -11.27 -8.82
CA ARG A 244 19.78 -10.98 -7.70
C ARG A 244 18.80 -9.88 -8.07
N LEU A 245 17.52 -10.10 -7.80
CA LEU A 245 16.49 -9.08 -7.96
C LEU A 245 16.76 -7.90 -7.00
N ALA A 246 16.67 -6.68 -7.50
CA ALA A 246 16.82 -5.49 -6.66
C ALA A 246 15.72 -5.43 -5.61
N LYS A 247 16.09 -5.12 -4.35
CA LYS A 247 15.12 -4.95 -3.26
C LYS A 247 14.20 -3.74 -3.46
N LYS A 248 14.68 -2.71 -4.17
CA LYS A 248 13.90 -1.52 -4.49
C LYS A 248 13.25 -1.71 -5.85
N LEU A 249 11.93 -1.53 -5.91
CA LEU A 249 11.21 -1.48 -7.18
C LEU A 249 11.47 -0.16 -7.90
N PRO A 250 11.40 -0.13 -9.24
CA PRO A 250 11.45 1.13 -9.97
C PRO A 250 10.25 2.02 -9.59
N PRO A 251 10.44 3.35 -9.49
CA PRO A 251 9.35 4.27 -9.20
C PRO A 251 8.28 4.20 -10.29
N LYS A 252 7.04 4.53 -9.92
CA LYS A 252 5.91 4.53 -10.86
C LYS A 252 6.04 5.70 -11.84
N VAL A 253 5.84 5.41 -13.11
CA VAL A 253 5.91 6.36 -14.23
C VAL A 253 4.58 6.39 -14.95
N TYR A 254 4.07 7.58 -15.24
CA TYR A 254 2.81 7.78 -15.95
C TYR A 254 3.00 8.80 -17.06
N LEU A 255 2.82 8.36 -18.31
CA LEU A 255 3.11 9.14 -19.51
C LEU A 255 1.90 9.11 -20.45
N ALA A 256 1.61 10.23 -21.09
CA ALA A 256 0.70 10.29 -22.23
C ALA A 256 1.49 10.58 -23.51
N LEU A 257 1.31 9.72 -24.50
CA LEU A 257 1.97 9.82 -25.81
C LEU A 257 0.96 10.24 -26.87
N ASN A 258 1.38 11.16 -27.74
CA ASN A 258 0.73 11.37 -29.03
C ASN A 258 1.27 10.36 -30.05
N LYS A 259 0.69 9.16 -30.11
CA LYS A 259 1.17 8.05 -30.94
C LYS A 259 1.16 8.43 -32.43
N PRO A 260 2.29 8.27 -33.14
CA PRO A 260 2.33 8.41 -34.60
C PRO A 260 1.77 7.18 -35.33
N LYS A 261 1.40 7.40 -36.60
CA LYS A 261 0.97 6.32 -37.51
C LYS A 261 2.16 5.41 -37.81
N GLY A 262 1.92 4.11 -37.97
CA GLY A 262 2.95 3.13 -38.31
C GLY A 262 3.67 2.50 -37.11
N TYR A 263 3.28 2.83 -35.88
CA TYR A 263 3.82 2.23 -34.66
C TYR A 263 2.86 1.21 -34.05
N ILE A 264 3.39 0.10 -33.52
CA ILE A 264 2.65 -0.96 -32.82
C ILE A 264 2.72 -0.78 -31.30
N CYS A 265 1.65 -1.15 -30.58
CA CYS A 265 1.61 -1.08 -29.12
C CYS A 265 2.20 -2.32 -28.41
N SER A 266 2.61 -3.34 -29.16
CA SER A 266 3.26 -4.55 -28.64
C SER A 266 4.78 -4.38 -28.53
N ALA A 267 5.37 -5.13 -27.60
CA ALA A 267 6.81 -5.34 -27.51
C ALA A 267 7.16 -6.54 -28.41
N GLY A 268 7.33 -6.32 -29.72
CA GLY A 268 7.77 -7.35 -30.65
C GLY A 268 9.28 -7.33 -30.81
N GLU A 269 9.93 -8.49 -30.69
CA GLU A 269 11.40 -8.66 -30.77
C GLU A 269 11.97 -8.46 -32.19
N LYS A 270 11.12 -8.24 -33.20
CA LYS A 270 11.53 -8.18 -34.62
C LYS A 270 10.96 -6.99 -35.44
N GLU A 271 10.19 -6.09 -34.84
CA GLU A 271 9.60 -4.95 -35.57
C GLU A 271 10.18 -3.61 -35.14
N THR A 272 10.71 -2.86 -36.11
CA THR A 272 11.46 -1.60 -35.97
C THR A 272 10.62 -0.39 -35.52
N LYS A 273 9.33 -0.55 -35.18
CA LYS A 273 8.43 0.57 -34.82
C LYS A 273 7.50 0.25 -33.64
N SER A 274 8.05 -0.20 -32.52
CA SER A 274 7.29 -0.27 -31.26
C SER A 274 7.08 1.12 -30.67
N VAL A 275 5.90 1.39 -30.11
CA VAL A 275 5.64 2.60 -29.33
C VAL A 275 6.68 2.81 -28.21
N ILE A 276 7.23 1.72 -27.67
CA ILE A 276 8.20 1.80 -26.57
C ILE A 276 9.53 2.41 -27.04
N SER A 277 9.94 2.26 -28.30
CA SER A 277 11.19 2.88 -28.79
C SER A 277 11.10 4.41 -28.88
N LEU A 278 9.90 4.99 -28.86
CA LEU A 278 9.72 6.45 -28.76
C LEU A 278 10.12 7.02 -27.39
N PHE A 279 10.49 6.15 -26.44
CA PHE A 279 10.95 6.51 -25.10
C PHE A 279 12.45 6.24 -24.89
N ASP A 280 13.21 5.94 -25.94
CA ASP A 280 14.64 5.65 -25.80
C ASP A 280 15.40 6.84 -25.18
N ASP A 281 15.16 8.07 -25.63
CA ASP A 281 15.73 9.29 -25.03
C ASP A 281 15.35 9.47 -23.55
N TYR A 282 14.09 9.14 -23.22
CA TYR A 282 13.60 9.15 -21.84
C TYR A 282 14.37 8.12 -21.00
N MET A 283 14.57 6.90 -21.52
CA MET A 283 15.26 5.83 -20.80
C MET A 283 16.77 6.02 -20.73
N ASN A 284 17.37 6.68 -21.72
CA ASN A 284 18.79 7.03 -21.75
C ASN A 284 19.12 8.09 -20.69
N SER A 285 18.22 9.05 -20.46
CA SER A 285 18.36 10.06 -19.41
C SER A 285 17.94 9.57 -18.00
N TRP A 286 17.48 8.33 -17.86
CA TRP A 286 16.92 7.82 -16.59
C TRP A 286 17.89 7.94 -15.41
N ASN A 287 19.11 7.44 -15.55
CA ASN A 287 20.09 7.40 -14.45
C ASN A 287 20.47 8.81 -13.97
N LYS A 288 20.46 9.80 -14.87
CA LYS A 288 20.71 11.21 -14.53
C LYS A 288 19.56 11.81 -13.72
N ARG A 289 18.31 11.46 -14.06
CA ARG A 289 17.10 11.94 -13.39
C ARG A 289 16.77 11.20 -12.10
N ASN A 290 17.18 9.93 -12.01
CA ASN A 290 16.85 9.03 -10.91
C ASN A 290 18.11 8.27 -10.41
N PRO A 291 19.08 8.95 -9.80
CA PRO A 291 20.31 8.32 -9.35
C PRO A 291 20.05 7.17 -8.36
N GLY A 292 20.65 6.01 -8.62
CA GLY A 292 20.54 4.83 -7.76
C GLY A 292 19.21 4.09 -7.79
N LEU A 293 18.27 4.48 -8.67
CA LEU A 293 16.99 3.77 -8.85
C LEU A 293 17.02 2.88 -10.12
N PRO A 294 16.45 1.67 -10.07
CA PRO A 294 16.40 0.80 -11.24
C PRO A 294 15.52 1.39 -12.34
N LYS A 295 15.85 1.04 -13.59
CA LYS A 295 15.08 1.45 -14.76
C LYS A 295 13.71 0.73 -14.81
N PRO A 296 12.60 1.44 -15.01
CA PRO A 296 11.28 0.82 -15.16
C PRO A 296 11.15 0.14 -16.53
N ARG A 297 10.38 -0.95 -16.59
CA ARG A 297 9.89 -1.47 -17.87
C ARG A 297 8.57 -0.78 -18.22
N LEU A 298 8.58 0.02 -19.28
CA LEU A 298 7.38 0.70 -19.78
C LEU A 298 6.52 -0.22 -20.66
N PHE A 299 5.21 -0.04 -20.59
CA PHE A 299 4.22 -0.69 -21.45
C PHE A 299 3.01 0.23 -21.68
N THR A 300 2.26 -0.03 -22.74
CA THR A 300 1.06 0.75 -23.09
C THR A 300 -0.16 0.29 -22.28
N VAL A 301 -1.04 1.23 -21.95
CA VAL A 301 -2.36 0.94 -21.38
C VAL A 301 -3.37 0.83 -22.51
N GLY A 302 -3.84 -0.39 -22.76
CA GLY A 302 -4.61 -0.70 -23.95
C GLY A 302 -3.79 -0.57 -25.23
N ARG A 303 -4.47 -0.60 -26.38
CA ARG A 303 -3.81 -0.57 -27.69
C ARG A 303 -4.47 0.48 -28.59
N LEU A 304 -3.72 0.92 -29.60
CA LEU A 304 -4.20 1.65 -30.76
C LEU A 304 -3.68 0.93 -32.00
N ASP A 305 -4.51 0.83 -33.02
CA ASP A 305 -4.11 0.21 -34.29
C ASP A 305 -2.90 0.94 -34.89
N VAL A 306 -2.18 0.22 -35.76
CA VAL A 306 -1.02 0.76 -36.48
C VAL A 306 -1.37 2.03 -37.26
N GLY A 307 -2.56 2.04 -37.89
CA GLY A 307 -3.08 3.18 -38.65
C GLY A 307 -3.68 4.31 -37.80
N THR A 308 -3.82 4.13 -36.48
CA THR A 308 -4.49 5.07 -35.57
C THR A 308 -3.45 5.91 -34.82
N THR A 309 -3.70 7.22 -34.73
CA THR A 309 -2.83 8.20 -34.06
C THR A 309 -3.43 8.70 -32.75
N GLY A 310 -2.65 9.46 -31.99
CA GLY A 310 -3.16 10.21 -30.84
C GLY A 310 -2.92 9.52 -29.49
N LEU A 311 -3.75 9.87 -28.53
CA LEU A 311 -3.54 9.62 -27.11
C LEU A 311 -3.44 8.13 -26.77
N ILE A 312 -2.29 7.72 -26.25
CA ILE A 312 -2.11 6.44 -25.56
C ILE A 312 -1.34 6.65 -24.26
N ILE A 313 -1.74 5.95 -23.20
CA ILE A 313 -1.07 6.02 -21.91
C ILE A 313 0.05 4.97 -21.88
N VAL A 314 1.20 5.33 -21.31
CA VAL A 314 2.37 4.47 -21.13
C VAL A 314 2.79 4.53 -19.66
N THR A 315 3.05 3.38 -19.06
CA THR A 315 3.33 3.26 -17.62
C THR A 315 4.16 2.01 -17.32
N ASN A 316 4.69 1.91 -16.11
CA ASN A 316 5.16 0.66 -15.51
C ASN A 316 4.21 0.14 -14.41
N ASP A 317 3.09 0.83 -14.18
CA ASP A 317 2.16 0.50 -13.11
C ASP A 317 1.05 -0.44 -13.59
N GLY A 318 1.19 -1.72 -13.27
CA GLY A 318 0.25 -2.76 -13.72
C GLY A 318 -1.16 -2.59 -13.15
N GLU A 319 -1.31 -2.06 -11.94
CA GLU A 319 -2.61 -1.90 -11.28
C GLU A 319 -3.39 -0.72 -11.87
N PHE A 320 -2.71 0.41 -12.07
CA PHE A 320 -3.24 1.54 -12.82
C PHE A 320 -3.63 1.13 -14.25
N ALA A 321 -2.77 0.40 -14.96
CA ALA A 321 -3.07 -0.06 -16.31
C ALA A 321 -4.28 -1.00 -16.37
N GLN A 322 -4.39 -1.94 -15.42
CA GLN A 322 -5.54 -2.81 -15.29
C GLN A 322 -6.81 -1.98 -15.07
N LYS A 323 -6.79 -1.04 -14.13
CA LYS A 323 -7.95 -0.18 -13.82
C LYS A 323 -8.36 0.71 -15.00
N LEU A 324 -7.44 1.21 -15.81
CA LEU A 324 -7.81 2.00 -16.99
C LEU A 324 -8.32 1.16 -18.16
N SER A 325 -7.87 -0.09 -18.26
CA SER A 325 -8.22 -0.98 -19.38
C SER A 325 -9.42 -1.87 -19.11
N HIS A 326 -9.85 -2.01 -17.85
CA HIS A 326 -10.91 -2.93 -17.47
C HIS A 326 -12.28 -2.45 -18.00
N PRO A 327 -13.11 -3.35 -18.58
CA PRO A 327 -14.43 -2.98 -19.10
C PRO A 327 -15.35 -2.31 -18.07
N SER A 328 -15.30 -2.76 -16.81
CA SER A 328 -16.13 -2.19 -15.73
C SER A 328 -15.80 -0.74 -15.37
N SER A 329 -14.67 -0.21 -15.86
CA SER A 329 -14.26 1.17 -15.59
C SER A 329 -15.00 2.19 -16.44
N ASN A 330 -15.71 1.74 -17.48
CA ASN A 330 -16.62 2.53 -18.31
C ASN A 330 -16.03 3.87 -18.82
N LEU A 331 -14.72 3.90 -19.08
CA LEU A 331 -14.01 5.13 -19.44
C LEU A 331 -14.30 5.51 -20.90
N SER A 332 -14.94 6.67 -21.08
CA SER A 332 -15.20 7.27 -22.38
C SER A 332 -13.90 7.56 -23.13
N LYS A 333 -13.85 7.27 -24.43
CA LYS A 333 -12.74 7.55 -25.33
C LYS A 333 -13.26 8.35 -26.50
N GLU A 334 -12.67 9.51 -26.75
CA GLU A 334 -13.06 10.40 -27.84
C GLU A 334 -12.11 10.26 -29.01
N TYR A 335 -12.68 10.04 -30.18
CA TYR A 335 -11.99 9.92 -31.44
C TYR A 335 -12.44 11.02 -32.40
N ILE A 336 -11.49 11.51 -33.20
CA ILE A 336 -11.74 12.34 -34.36
C ILE A 336 -11.46 11.47 -35.59
N ALA A 337 -12.52 11.16 -36.34
CA ALA A 337 -12.46 10.39 -37.57
C ALA A 337 -12.55 11.34 -38.77
N THR A 338 -11.48 11.42 -39.56
CA THR A 338 -11.48 12.11 -40.84
C THR A 338 -12.03 11.16 -41.90
N ILE A 339 -13.04 11.59 -42.64
CA ILE A 339 -13.82 10.75 -43.55
C ILE A 339 -13.46 11.05 -45.01
N ASP A 340 -13.44 10.01 -45.84
CA ASP A 340 -13.37 10.15 -47.29
C ASP A 340 -14.78 10.41 -47.87
N GLY A 341 -14.92 11.46 -48.68
CA GLY A 341 -16.19 11.84 -49.30
C GLY A 341 -17.03 12.81 -48.45
N ALA A 342 -18.34 12.82 -48.67
CA ALA A 342 -19.29 13.71 -47.98
C ALA A 342 -20.02 12.99 -46.83
N VAL A 343 -20.32 13.72 -45.76
CA VAL A 343 -21.10 13.22 -44.62
C VAL A 343 -22.46 13.92 -44.58
N ASN A 344 -23.53 13.13 -44.48
CA ASN A 344 -24.90 13.62 -44.36
C ASN A 344 -25.54 13.14 -43.04
N LYS A 345 -26.74 13.64 -42.73
CA LYS A 345 -27.47 13.30 -41.50
C LYS A 345 -27.79 11.80 -41.37
N ARG A 346 -28.02 11.09 -42.49
CA ARG A 346 -28.32 9.64 -42.45
C ARG A 346 -27.12 8.85 -41.96
N HIS A 347 -25.91 9.24 -42.35
CA HIS A 347 -24.70 8.60 -41.84
C HIS A 347 -24.55 8.80 -40.33
N LEU A 348 -24.83 10.01 -39.80
CA LEU A 348 -24.76 10.27 -38.37
C LEU A 348 -25.75 9.40 -37.59
N ILE A 349 -26.98 9.27 -38.07
CA ILE A 349 -28.02 8.41 -37.46
C ILE A 349 -27.54 6.95 -37.45
N ALA A 350 -27.05 6.43 -38.59
CA ALA A 350 -26.59 5.05 -38.68
C ALA A 350 -25.41 4.73 -37.75
N ILE A 351 -24.48 5.68 -37.53
CA ILE A 351 -23.39 5.52 -36.55
C ILE A 351 -23.96 5.54 -35.13
N SER A 352 -24.91 6.44 -34.84
CA SER A 352 -25.54 6.57 -33.52
C SER A 352 -26.41 5.38 -33.13
N GLU A 353 -27.00 4.66 -34.08
CA GLU A 353 -27.73 3.41 -33.83
C GLU A 353 -26.81 2.26 -33.39
N GLY A 354 -25.51 2.37 -33.68
CA GLY A 354 -24.50 1.38 -33.34
C GLY A 354 -24.37 0.26 -34.37
N THR A 355 -23.47 -0.67 -34.10
CA THR A 355 -23.28 -1.87 -34.91
C THR A 355 -22.74 -3.03 -34.08
N VAL A 356 -22.79 -4.25 -34.62
CA VAL A 356 -22.25 -5.44 -33.95
C VAL A 356 -20.74 -5.52 -34.17
N VAL A 357 -19.99 -5.48 -33.08
CA VAL A 357 -18.52 -5.63 -33.06
C VAL A 357 -18.18 -6.81 -32.17
N GLU A 358 -17.52 -7.83 -32.73
CA GLU A 358 -17.16 -9.06 -32.02
C GLU A 358 -18.36 -9.73 -31.31
N GLY A 359 -19.52 -9.76 -32.00
CA GLY A 359 -20.74 -10.41 -31.51
C GLY A 359 -21.53 -9.62 -30.47
N VAL A 360 -21.14 -8.37 -30.17
CA VAL A 360 -21.86 -7.49 -29.24
C VAL A 360 -22.26 -6.19 -29.92
N HIS A 361 -23.51 -5.77 -29.73
CA HIS A 361 -24.00 -4.50 -30.25
C HIS A 361 -23.38 -3.34 -29.47
N CYS A 362 -22.61 -2.50 -30.15
CA CYS A 362 -21.89 -1.37 -29.58
C CYS A 362 -22.55 -0.08 -30.06
N THR A 363 -22.89 0.80 -29.12
CA THR A 363 -23.54 2.09 -29.41
C THR A 363 -22.63 3.23 -28.90
N PRO A 364 -22.25 4.18 -29.76
CA PRO A 364 -21.47 5.34 -29.33
C PRO A 364 -22.32 6.28 -28.46
N GLU A 365 -21.67 6.95 -27.51
CA GLU A 365 -22.29 7.96 -26.64
C GLU A 365 -22.57 9.25 -27.43
N VAL A 366 -21.65 9.63 -28.32
CA VAL A 366 -21.71 10.87 -29.09
C VAL A 366 -21.25 10.62 -30.52
N VAL A 367 -22.00 11.16 -31.48
CA VAL A 367 -21.62 11.23 -32.90
C VAL A 367 -21.97 12.62 -33.43
N GLU A 368 -20.95 13.41 -33.75
CA GLU A 368 -21.13 14.80 -34.19
C GLU A 368 -20.25 15.12 -35.41
N LEU A 369 -20.84 15.79 -36.41
CA LEU A 369 -20.06 16.40 -37.48
C LEU A 369 -19.39 17.67 -36.97
N LEU A 370 -18.06 17.73 -37.06
CA LEU A 370 -17.30 18.90 -36.63
C LEU A 370 -17.32 20.00 -37.70
N PRO A 371 -17.23 21.28 -37.29
CA PRO A 371 -17.13 22.39 -38.23
C PRO A 371 -15.98 22.21 -39.22
N GLN A 372 -16.24 22.60 -40.46
CA GLN A 372 -15.22 22.63 -41.51
C GLN A 372 -14.18 23.69 -41.17
N GLN A 373 -12.91 23.35 -41.35
CA GLN A 373 -11.80 24.28 -41.18
C GLN A 373 -11.25 24.65 -42.56
N PRO A 374 -10.81 25.91 -42.78
CA PRO A 374 -10.32 26.37 -44.08
C PRO A 374 -9.22 25.47 -44.65
N ASP A 375 -8.36 24.95 -43.78
CA ASP A 375 -7.17 24.16 -44.14
C ASP A 375 -7.45 22.65 -44.26
N ILE A 376 -8.68 22.20 -43.99
CA ILE A 376 -9.03 20.78 -43.95
C ILE A 376 -10.20 20.53 -44.90
N SER A 377 -9.90 19.90 -46.05
CA SER A 377 -10.89 19.58 -47.07
C SER A 377 -11.84 18.46 -46.68
N ARG A 378 -11.42 17.55 -45.78
CA ARG A 378 -12.18 16.35 -45.42
C ARG A 378 -13.10 16.58 -44.21
N PRO A 379 -14.36 16.09 -44.24
CA PRO A 379 -15.23 16.14 -43.09
C PRO A 379 -14.65 15.33 -41.92
N ARG A 380 -14.93 15.79 -40.70
CA ARG A 380 -14.45 15.15 -39.47
C ARG A 380 -15.61 14.86 -38.54
N LEU A 381 -15.63 13.64 -38.00
CA LEU A 381 -16.60 13.19 -37.02
C LEU A 381 -15.95 13.12 -35.64
N ARG A 382 -16.63 13.66 -34.64
CA ARG A 382 -16.36 13.37 -33.22
C ARG A 382 -17.18 12.16 -32.83
N ILE A 383 -16.51 11.10 -32.37
CA ILE A 383 -17.13 9.85 -31.94
C ILE A 383 -16.64 9.54 -30.53
N VAL A 384 -17.56 9.37 -29.59
CA VAL A 384 -17.24 8.98 -28.21
C VAL A 384 -17.77 7.58 -27.94
N VAL A 385 -16.90 6.69 -27.47
CA VAL A 385 -17.24 5.31 -27.12
C VAL A 385 -16.74 4.98 -25.72
N HIS A 386 -17.49 4.19 -24.96
CA HIS A 386 -17.04 3.70 -23.65
C HIS A 386 -16.28 2.37 -23.77
N GLU A 387 -16.63 1.59 -24.78
CA GLU A 387 -15.99 0.32 -25.04
C GLU A 387 -14.59 0.53 -25.64
N GLY A 388 -13.88 -0.56 -25.82
CA GLY A 388 -12.53 -0.59 -26.36
C GLY A 388 -12.32 -1.82 -27.21
N ARG A 389 -13.37 -2.26 -27.91
CA ARG A 389 -13.34 -3.46 -28.74
C ARG A 389 -12.43 -3.27 -29.94
N ASN A 390 -12.01 -4.37 -30.53
CA ASN A 390 -11.11 -4.32 -31.67
C ASN A 390 -11.78 -3.60 -32.84
N HIS A 391 -11.14 -2.54 -33.35
CA HIS A 391 -11.62 -1.73 -34.47
C HIS A 391 -13.02 -1.13 -34.34
N GLU A 392 -13.56 -0.98 -33.13
CA GLU A 392 -14.94 -0.54 -32.86
C GLU A 392 -15.38 0.71 -33.65
N VAL A 393 -14.63 1.81 -33.54
CA VAL A 393 -14.94 3.07 -34.25
C VAL A 393 -14.87 2.91 -35.77
N ARG A 394 -14.01 2.03 -36.27
CA ARG A 394 -13.90 1.77 -37.71
C ARG A 394 -15.13 1.02 -38.21
N GLU A 395 -15.61 0.04 -37.45
CA GLU A 395 -16.78 -0.73 -37.83
C GLU A 395 -18.05 0.11 -37.76
N LEU A 396 -18.20 0.97 -36.74
CA LEU A 396 -19.31 1.94 -36.65
C LEU A 396 -19.40 2.83 -37.90
N VAL A 397 -18.28 3.41 -38.32
CA VAL A 397 -18.25 4.28 -39.51
C VAL A 397 -18.47 3.49 -40.80
N LYS A 398 -17.89 2.29 -40.90
CA LYS A 398 -18.06 1.40 -42.06
C LYS A 398 -19.50 0.93 -42.22
N ASN A 399 -20.20 0.63 -41.13
CA ASN A 399 -21.62 0.25 -41.13
C ASN A 399 -22.52 1.36 -41.70
N ALA A 400 -22.13 2.62 -41.50
CA ALA A 400 -22.81 3.78 -42.09
C ALA A 400 -22.44 4.04 -43.57
N GLY A 401 -21.69 3.14 -44.21
CA GLY A 401 -21.25 3.27 -45.61
C GLY A 401 -20.11 4.27 -45.83
N LEU A 402 -19.40 4.66 -44.77
CA LEU A 402 -18.32 5.64 -44.83
C LEU A 402 -16.94 4.97 -44.73
N GLN A 403 -15.91 5.66 -45.24
CA GLN A 403 -14.52 5.23 -45.13
C GLN A 403 -13.71 6.22 -44.30
N ILE A 404 -12.94 5.71 -43.36
CA ILE A 404 -12.05 6.51 -42.51
C ILE A 404 -10.70 6.72 -43.22
N HIS A 405 -10.40 7.97 -43.55
CA HIS A 405 -9.09 8.40 -44.01
C HIS A 405 -8.04 8.37 -42.89
N ALA A 406 -8.40 8.93 -41.73
CA ALA A 406 -7.54 9.02 -40.56
C ALA A 406 -8.35 8.94 -39.27
N LEU A 407 -7.78 8.29 -38.25
CA LEU A 407 -8.39 8.18 -36.92
C LEU A 407 -7.40 8.67 -35.87
N LYS A 408 -7.85 9.59 -35.02
CA LYS A 408 -7.05 10.13 -33.91
C LYS A 408 -7.83 10.04 -32.60
N ARG A 409 -7.29 9.35 -31.60
CA ARG A 409 -7.83 9.42 -30.23
C ARG A 409 -7.34 10.71 -29.57
N VAL A 410 -8.26 11.53 -29.08
CA VAL A 410 -7.93 12.85 -28.50
C VAL A 410 -8.21 12.94 -27.01
N ARG A 411 -9.01 12.03 -26.44
CA ARG A 411 -9.36 12.05 -25.02
C ARG A 411 -9.58 10.65 -24.48
N ILE A 412 -9.19 10.44 -23.22
CA ILE A 412 -9.58 9.29 -22.39
C ILE A 412 -10.12 9.87 -21.09
N SER A 413 -11.38 9.57 -20.78
CA SER A 413 -12.10 10.14 -19.64
C SER A 413 -11.94 11.68 -19.56
N GLY A 414 -11.59 12.27 -18.43
CA GLY A 414 -11.35 13.71 -18.30
C GLY A 414 -10.02 14.21 -18.90
N PHE A 415 -9.11 13.33 -19.33
CA PHE A 415 -7.80 13.75 -19.84
C PHE A 415 -7.80 13.87 -21.37
N ARG A 416 -7.57 15.11 -21.85
CA ARG A 416 -7.44 15.43 -23.27
C ARG A 416 -5.98 15.56 -23.66
N LEU A 417 -5.63 15.05 -24.84
CA LEU A 417 -4.30 15.19 -25.42
C LEU A 417 -3.98 16.68 -25.61
N PRO A 418 -2.83 17.19 -25.11
CA PRO A 418 -2.44 18.57 -25.34
C PRO A 418 -2.33 18.86 -26.84
N SER A 419 -2.83 20.02 -27.27
CA SER A 419 -2.91 20.40 -28.69
C SER A 419 -1.54 20.70 -29.30
N ASP A 420 -0.62 21.17 -28.48
CA ASP A 420 0.78 21.51 -28.81
C ASP A 420 1.72 20.30 -28.77
N LEU A 421 1.25 19.15 -28.27
CA LEU A 421 2.06 17.94 -28.20
C LEU A 421 2.25 17.32 -29.59
N GLY A 422 3.44 17.47 -30.15
CA GLY A 422 3.82 16.90 -31.45
C GLY A 422 3.70 15.37 -31.52
N LEU A 423 3.59 14.82 -32.74
CA LEU A 423 3.57 13.37 -32.95
C LEU A 423 4.85 12.70 -32.43
N GLY A 424 4.71 11.57 -31.76
CA GLY A 424 5.81 10.85 -31.13
C GLY A 424 6.32 11.49 -29.83
N LYS A 425 5.83 12.68 -29.45
CA LYS A 425 6.16 13.32 -28.18
C LYS A 425 5.22 12.88 -27.07
N HIS A 426 5.72 12.95 -25.85
CA HIS A 426 5.02 12.54 -24.64
C HIS A 426 5.07 13.63 -23.57
N VAL A 427 4.16 13.53 -22.60
CA VAL A 427 4.13 14.35 -21.39
C VAL A 427 3.98 13.45 -20.17
N GLU A 428 4.60 13.84 -19.05
CA GLU A 428 4.38 13.20 -17.75
C GLU A 428 3.02 13.61 -17.18
N LEU A 429 2.31 12.64 -16.62
CA LEU A 429 0.98 12.83 -16.05
C LEU A 429 1.10 13.21 -14.57
N ASN A 430 0.66 14.42 -14.23
CA ASN A 430 0.63 14.88 -12.85
C ASN A 430 -0.59 14.30 -12.10
N PRO A 431 -0.68 14.47 -10.76
CA PRO A 431 -1.80 13.94 -9.97
C PRO A 431 -3.19 14.41 -10.43
N SER A 432 -3.31 15.63 -10.96
CA SER A 432 -4.59 16.12 -11.51
C SER A 432 -4.98 15.38 -12.80
N ASN A 433 -4.01 15.05 -13.65
CA ASN A 433 -4.25 14.27 -14.86
C ASN A 433 -4.62 12.82 -14.52
N LEU A 434 -4.01 12.22 -13.50
CA LEU A 434 -4.35 10.88 -13.03
C LEU A 434 -5.80 10.83 -12.50
N ARG A 435 -6.23 11.83 -11.73
CA ARG A 435 -7.63 11.96 -11.30
C ARG A 435 -8.58 12.11 -12.49
N ALA A 436 -8.20 12.90 -13.49
CA ALA A 436 -8.98 13.05 -14.71
C ALA A 436 -9.12 11.73 -15.50
N LEU A 437 -8.16 10.82 -15.39
CA LEU A 437 -8.24 9.46 -15.94
C LEU A 437 -9.07 8.48 -15.09
N GLY A 438 -9.68 8.93 -13.99
CA GLY A 438 -10.45 8.08 -13.07
C GLY A 438 -9.57 7.32 -12.06
N TYR A 439 -8.29 7.68 -11.93
CA TYR A 439 -7.40 7.10 -10.94
C TYR A 439 -7.33 7.98 -9.70
N LYS A 440 -7.97 7.50 -8.62
CA LYS A 440 -7.74 8.01 -7.26
C LYS A 440 -6.52 7.27 -6.71
N SER A 441 -5.41 8.00 -6.60
CA SER A 441 -4.18 7.57 -5.90
C SER A 441 -4.43 7.46 -4.41
#